data_AF-A0A0S7XLF2-F1
#
_entry.id   AF-A0A0S7XLF2-F1
#
_cell.length_a   1.000
_cell.length_b   1.000
_cell.length_c   1.000
_cell.angle_alpha   90.00
_cell.angle_beta   90.00
_cell.angle_gamma   90.00
#
_symmetry.space_group_name_H-M   'P 1'
#
loop_
_entity.id
_entity.type
_entity.pdbx_description
1 polymer ?
#
loop_
_entity_poly.entity_id
_entity_poly.type
_entity_poly.pdbx_seq_one_letter_code
_entity_poly.pdbx_strand_id
1 'polypeptide(L)'
;EIFARLPINIPIRGFWWHGDGVGLGEGGGVEFGGGFGKITVVSDGMANISVHTGVRIDALKQQIAPTPPLDPAKVYLTFTMSDGDNLTTLYNYFPSYFESEEFGKFPMGWGIGPSAIDLIPAVVDWYYRRATPTDEFFADVSGVGYVFPETFGNRYRDCQAVLDGFLDLTREYLRRTDMHAVRPHGGSPDRMKAYAARIPELNCIVADYGRRGGMTYDGSLWWPTDLVPVFHAMTTWGRGVEGMVEEIRGAVGDRRPAFVNVFVWNWGFRLADLQRVLEELGDDYVAVTPSQLAELARASRR
;
A
#
# COMPACT_ATOMS: atom_id res chain seq x y z
N GLU A 1 -6.84 -28.66 -9.74
CA GLU A 1 -7.04 -29.70 -8.70
C GLU A 1 -6.35 -29.36 -7.38
N ILE A 2 -5.03 -29.11 -7.36
CA ILE A 2 -4.26 -28.82 -6.14
C ILE A 2 -4.87 -27.69 -5.30
N PHE A 3 -5.11 -26.53 -5.91
CA PHE A 3 -5.60 -25.33 -5.23
C PHE A 3 -6.97 -25.53 -4.55
N ALA A 4 -7.84 -26.32 -5.17
CA ALA A 4 -9.17 -26.62 -4.65
C ALA A 4 -9.14 -27.58 -3.45
N ARG A 5 -8.08 -28.40 -3.33
CA ARG A 5 -7.91 -29.36 -2.23
C ARG A 5 -7.23 -28.75 -1.00
N LEU A 6 -6.56 -27.62 -1.14
CA LEU A 6 -5.87 -26.93 -0.05
C LEU A 6 -6.81 -25.95 0.69
N PRO A 7 -6.60 -25.71 2.00
CA PRO A 7 -7.38 -24.74 2.78
C PRO A 7 -7.42 -23.35 2.13
N ILE A 8 -8.50 -22.61 2.32
CA ILE A 8 -8.59 -21.19 1.95
C ILE A 8 -7.75 -20.32 2.89
N ASN A 9 -7.47 -19.08 2.48
CA ASN A 9 -6.73 -18.08 3.26
C ASN A 9 -5.33 -18.55 3.70
N ILE A 10 -4.68 -19.35 2.86
CA ILE A 10 -3.28 -19.76 3.02
C ILE A 10 -2.41 -19.07 1.97
N PRO A 11 -1.11 -18.87 2.26
CA PRO A 11 -0.20 -18.26 1.30
C PRO A 11 0.20 -19.23 0.18
N ILE A 12 0.49 -18.67 -0.98
CA ILE A 12 1.28 -19.27 -2.06
C ILE A 12 2.56 -18.47 -2.15
N ARG A 13 3.68 -19.17 -2.02
CA ARG A 13 5.02 -18.60 -2.08
C ARG A 13 5.58 -18.66 -3.50
N GLY A 14 6.44 -17.71 -3.83
CA GLY A 14 7.01 -17.55 -5.17
C GLY A 14 6.33 -16.42 -5.95
N PHE A 15 6.53 -16.37 -7.26
CA PHE A 15 5.91 -15.36 -8.12
C PHE A 15 5.25 -15.97 -9.35
N TRP A 16 4.22 -15.31 -9.84
CA TRP A 16 3.47 -15.72 -11.03
C TRP A 16 4.15 -15.19 -12.29
N TRP A 17 5.32 -15.75 -12.60
CA TRP A 17 6.05 -15.43 -13.81
C TRP A 17 7.01 -16.56 -14.18
N HIS A 18 7.01 -16.95 -15.46
CA HIS A 18 8.00 -17.88 -16.01
C HIS A 18 8.58 -17.38 -17.35
N GLY A 19 8.40 -16.09 -17.67
CA GLY A 19 8.85 -15.47 -18.92
C GLY A 19 7.71 -14.96 -19.79
N ASP A 20 8.07 -14.14 -20.78
CA ASP A 20 7.11 -13.46 -21.67
C ASP A 20 6.23 -14.49 -22.40
N GLY A 21 4.93 -14.45 -22.12
CA GLY A 21 3.94 -15.33 -22.73
C GLY A 21 3.99 -16.79 -22.24
N VAL A 22 4.75 -17.10 -21.19
CA VAL A 22 4.87 -18.46 -20.63
C VAL A 22 4.19 -18.55 -19.27
N GLY A 23 3.16 -19.39 -19.19
CA GLY A 23 2.40 -19.60 -17.96
C GLY A 23 1.48 -18.43 -17.61
N LEU A 24 1.05 -18.37 -16.37
CA LEU A 24 0.29 -17.25 -15.84
C LEU A 24 1.27 -16.13 -15.49
N GLY A 25 1.16 -14.99 -16.15
CA GLY A 25 1.83 -13.76 -15.71
C GLY A 25 1.18 -13.20 -14.44
N GLU A 26 1.76 -12.13 -13.89
CA GLU A 26 1.40 -11.59 -12.57
C GLU A 26 -0.11 -11.49 -12.35
N GLY A 27 -0.80 -10.69 -13.18
CA GLY A 27 -2.23 -10.45 -13.02
C GLY A 27 -3.06 -11.74 -13.15
N GLY A 28 -2.79 -12.56 -14.17
CA GLY A 28 -3.52 -13.82 -14.36
C GLY A 28 -3.26 -14.83 -13.24
N GLY A 29 -2.06 -14.85 -12.67
CA GLY A 29 -1.68 -15.74 -11.59
C GLY A 29 -2.30 -15.33 -10.25
N VAL A 30 -2.22 -14.04 -9.90
CA VAL A 30 -2.85 -13.48 -8.70
C VAL A 30 -4.37 -13.65 -8.76
N GLU A 31 -4.99 -13.40 -9.92
CA GLU A 31 -6.42 -13.65 -10.12
C GLU A 31 -6.77 -15.14 -9.98
N PHE A 32 -5.98 -16.03 -10.60
CA PHE A 32 -6.20 -17.47 -10.54
C PHE A 32 -6.10 -18.00 -9.11
N GLY A 33 -5.02 -17.69 -8.40
CA GLY A 33 -4.81 -18.08 -7.00
C GLY A 33 -5.86 -17.47 -6.08
N GLY A 34 -6.12 -16.17 -6.25
CA GLY A 34 -7.11 -15.41 -5.49
C GLY A 34 -8.52 -15.98 -5.65
N GLY A 35 -8.92 -16.41 -6.84
CA GLY A 35 -10.21 -17.08 -7.06
C GLY A 35 -10.39 -18.35 -6.21
N PHE A 36 -9.30 -19.07 -5.90
CA PHE A 36 -9.26 -20.20 -4.97
C PHE A 36 -8.98 -19.81 -3.51
N GLY A 37 -9.14 -18.53 -3.16
CA GLY A 37 -8.95 -18.01 -1.82
C GLY A 37 -7.50 -18.14 -1.35
N LYS A 38 -6.53 -18.06 -2.27
CA LYS A 38 -5.10 -18.18 -1.95
C LYS A 38 -4.43 -16.82 -2.02
N ILE A 39 -3.51 -16.58 -1.10
CA ILE A 39 -2.87 -15.28 -0.91
C ILE A 39 -1.47 -15.35 -1.51
N THR A 40 -1.16 -14.53 -2.50
CA THR A 40 0.20 -14.52 -3.06
C THR A 40 1.15 -13.83 -2.10
N VAL A 41 2.31 -14.44 -1.84
CA VAL A 41 3.39 -13.82 -1.08
C VAL A 41 4.66 -13.96 -1.92
N VAL A 42 5.04 -12.86 -2.56
CA VAL A 42 6.12 -12.83 -3.53
C VAL A 42 7.46 -13.04 -2.82
N SER A 43 8.13 -14.14 -3.15
CA SER A 43 9.32 -14.57 -2.41
C SER A 43 10.27 -15.48 -3.20
N ASP A 44 10.17 -15.49 -4.52
CA ASP A 44 11.01 -16.26 -5.42
C ASP A 44 12.45 -15.75 -5.49
N GLY A 45 12.66 -14.43 -5.33
CA GLY A 45 13.98 -13.81 -5.28
C GLY A 45 14.65 -13.80 -3.89
N MET A 46 14.13 -14.60 -2.95
CA MET A 46 14.58 -14.57 -1.55
C MET A 46 15.46 -15.77 -1.17
N ALA A 47 16.69 -15.49 -0.76
CA ALA A 47 17.57 -16.48 -0.15
C ALA A 47 17.28 -16.64 1.37
N ASN A 48 17.68 -17.78 1.94
CA ASN A 48 17.78 -18.01 3.38
C ASN A 48 16.50 -17.80 4.21
N ILE A 49 15.30 -17.88 3.61
CA ILE A 49 14.02 -17.72 4.34
C ILE A 49 13.93 -18.69 5.54
N SER A 50 14.43 -19.93 5.40
CA SER A 50 14.49 -20.89 6.51
C SER A 50 15.32 -20.41 7.71
N VAL A 51 16.35 -19.59 7.47
CA VAL A 51 17.16 -18.96 8.52
C VAL A 51 16.43 -17.75 9.10
N HIS A 52 15.90 -16.89 8.24
CA HIS A 52 15.18 -15.67 8.66
C HIS A 52 13.98 -16.00 9.56
N THR A 53 13.21 -17.04 9.23
CA THR A 53 12.05 -17.51 10.01
C THR A 53 12.42 -18.07 11.39
N GLY A 54 13.70 -18.28 11.67
CA GLY A 54 14.20 -18.64 13.00
C GLY A 54 14.20 -17.47 14.00
N VAL A 55 14.13 -16.23 13.52
CA VAL A 55 14.02 -15.04 14.37
C VAL A 55 12.54 -14.82 14.75
N ARG A 56 12.29 -14.40 15.99
CA ARG A 56 10.94 -14.12 16.51
C ARG A 56 10.83 -12.67 16.92
N ILE A 57 9.86 -11.98 16.34
CA ILE A 57 9.47 -10.61 16.68
C ILE A 57 7.95 -10.61 16.77
N ASP A 58 7.43 -10.37 17.97
CA ASP A 58 6.01 -10.54 18.25
C ASP A 58 5.19 -9.37 17.67
N ALA A 59 5.67 -8.16 17.91
CA ALA A 59 5.06 -6.93 17.44
C ALA A 59 6.10 -5.84 17.16
N LEU A 60 5.74 -4.94 16.26
CA LEU A 60 6.48 -3.75 15.89
C LEU A 60 5.69 -2.50 16.29
N LYS A 61 6.34 -1.35 16.32
CA LYS A 61 5.68 -0.07 16.60
C LYS A 61 6.20 1.00 15.66
N GLN A 62 5.29 1.70 14.99
CA GLN A 62 5.61 2.85 14.17
C GLN A 62 5.80 4.10 15.02
N GLN A 63 6.64 5.02 14.54
CA GLN A 63 6.84 6.32 15.15
C GLN A 63 6.50 7.38 14.10
N ILE A 64 5.30 7.94 14.16
CA ILE A 64 4.82 8.94 13.21
C ILE A 64 4.66 10.27 13.97
N ALA A 65 5.14 11.36 13.38
CA ALA A 65 4.97 12.70 13.95
C ALA A 65 3.48 13.10 13.99
N PRO A 66 3.05 13.96 14.92
CA PRO A 66 1.69 14.49 14.94
C PRO A 66 1.32 15.16 13.62
N THR A 67 0.07 15.04 13.21
CA THR A 67 -0.45 15.68 12.00
C THR A 67 -0.33 17.20 12.10
N PRO A 68 0.17 17.89 11.05
CA PRO A 68 0.20 19.36 11.02
C PRO A 68 -1.21 19.95 11.07
N PRO A 69 -1.39 21.21 11.50
CA PRO A 69 -2.69 21.86 11.43
C PRO A 69 -3.19 21.96 9.98
N LEU A 70 -4.51 21.81 9.81
CA LEU A 70 -5.16 22.02 8.51
C LEU A 70 -5.09 23.50 8.11
N ASP A 71 -4.49 23.75 6.95
CA ASP A 71 -4.55 25.02 6.24
C ASP A 71 -5.52 24.85 5.04
N PRO A 72 -6.65 25.58 5.02
CA PRO A 72 -7.65 25.45 3.96
C PRO A 72 -7.15 25.94 2.60
N ALA A 73 -5.99 26.60 2.51
CA ALA A 73 -5.40 27.06 1.26
C ALA A 73 -4.43 26.04 0.63
N LYS A 74 -4.16 24.89 1.27
CA LYS A 74 -3.14 23.93 0.83
C LYS A 74 -3.70 22.69 0.15
N VAL A 75 -2.86 22.06 -0.67
CA VAL A 75 -3.02 20.68 -1.13
C VAL A 75 -2.15 19.80 -0.26
N TYR A 76 -2.73 18.76 0.31
CA TYR A 76 -2.01 17.72 1.02
C TYR A 76 -1.88 16.50 0.13
N LEU A 77 -0.69 15.92 0.09
CA LEU A 77 -0.44 14.71 -0.65
C LEU A 77 0.33 13.71 0.19
N THR A 78 0.13 12.43 -0.09
CA THR A 78 0.96 11.37 0.47
C THR A 78 1.57 10.57 -0.66
N PHE A 79 2.90 10.42 -0.64
CA PHE A 79 3.60 9.50 -1.52
C PHE A 79 3.45 8.09 -0.97
N THR A 80 3.00 7.15 -1.78
CA THR A 80 2.88 5.75 -1.41
C THR A 80 3.74 4.89 -2.32
N MET A 81 4.88 4.42 -1.80
CA MET A 81 5.81 3.56 -2.52
C MET A 81 5.17 2.20 -2.86
N SER A 82 5.43 1.68 -4.05
CA SER A 82 4.89 0.40 -4.55
C SER A 82 5.79 -0.81 -4.27
N ASP A 83 5.24 -1.99 -4.53
CA ASP A 83 5.92 -3.29 -4.50
C ASP A 83 6.47 -3.69 -3.12
N GLY A 84 5.90 -3.13 -2.04
CA GLY A 84 6.30 -3.46 -0.68
C GLY A 84 5.87 -4.85 -0.20
N ASP A 85 4.89 -5.46 -0.86
CA ASP A 85 4.46 -6.84 -0.62
C ASP A 85 5.48 -7.87 -1.12
N ASN A 86 6.39 -7.45 -2.00
CA ASN A 86 7.42 -8.29 -2.55
C ASN A 86 8.61 -8.41 -1.59
N LEU A 87 8.82 -9.60 -1.02
CA LEU A 87 9.94 -9.79 -0.10
C LEU A 87 11.30 -9.54 -0.77
N THR A 88 11.40 -9.76 -2.08
CA THR A 88 12.61 -9.50 -2.86
C THR A 88 12.95 -8.02 -2.91
N THR A 89 11.95 -7.13 -3.01
CA THR A 89 12.18 -5.67 -3.00
C THR A 89 12.59 -5.23 -1.60
N LEU A 90 11.90 -5.70 -0.57
CA LEU A 90 12.23 -5.42 0.83
C LEU A 90 13.63 -5.91 1.22
N TYR A 91 14.12 -6.98 0.60
CA TYR A 91 15.44 -7.50 0.95
C TYR A 91 16.56 -6.89 0.12
N ASN A 92 16.37 -6.71 -1.19
CA ASN A 92 17.45 -6.37 -2.11
C ASN A 92 17.41 -4.93 -2.65
N TYR A 93 16.24 -4.28 -2.67
CA TYR A 93 16.06 -3.02 -3.39
C TYR A 93 15.80 -1.84 -2.46
N PHE A 94 14.81 -1.96 -1.58
CA PHE A 94 14.41 -0.92 -0.65
C PHE A 94 15.50 -0.42 0.30
N PRO A 95 16.51 -1.23 0.73
CA PRO A 95 17.59 -0.68 1.56
C PRO A 95 18.26 0.54 0.95
N SER A 96 18.39 0.60 -0.39
CA SER A 96 18.98 1.75 -1.09
C SER A 96 18.21 3.05 -0.90
N TYR A 97 16.89 3.01 -0.68
CA TYR A 97 16.11 4.20 -0.34
C TYR A 97 16.41 4.69 1.08
N PHE A 98 16.50 3.77 2.04
CA PHE A 98 16.79 4.08 3.45
C PHE A 98 18.25 4.49 3.68
N GLU A 99 19.10 4.28 2.69
CA GLU A 99 20.50 4.70 2.63
C GLU A 99 20.72 5.96 1.79
N SER A 100 19.69 6.47 1.10
CA SER A 100 19.78 7.68 0.28
C SER A 100 19.93 8.92 1.16
N GLU A 101 20.57 9.97 0.61
CA GLU A 101 20.75 11.24 1.32
C GLU A 101 19.41 11.96 1.57
N GLU A 102 18.37 11.66 0.81
CA GLU A 102 17.03 12.25 0.90
C GLU A 102 16.11 11.53 1.88
N PHE A 103 16.51 10.36 2.39
CA PHE A 103 15.73 9.63 3.38
C PHE A 103 15.45 10.49 4.63
N GLY A 104 14.19 10.53 5.05
CA GLY A 104 13.73 11.32 6.20
C GLY A 104 13.65 12.84 5.97
N LYS A 105 13.89 13.35 4.75
CA LYS A 105 13.76 14.79 4.46
C LYS A 105 12.31 15.23 4.21
N PHE A 106 11.42 14.31 3.85
CA PHE A 106 10.01 14.58 3.60
C PHE A 106 9.15 13.34 3.92
N PRO A 107 7.85 13.51 4.20
CA PRO A 107 6.97 12.39 4.51
C PRO A 107 6.81 11.37 3.39
N MET A 108 6.90 10.09 3.77
CA MET A 108 6.82 8.95 2.87
C MET A 108 5.95 7.83 3.45
N GLY A 109 5.02 7.34 2.64
CA GLY A 109 4.33 6.08 2.85
C GLY A 109 5.11 4.93 2.20
N TRP A 110 5.54 3.96 3.00
CA TRP A 110 6.26 2.78 2.54
C TRP A 110 5.33 1.58 2.53
N GLY A 111 5.09 1.01 1.34
CA GLY A 111 4.41 -0.26 1.27
C GLY A 111 5.24 -1.36 1.93
N ILE A 112 4.63 -2.20 2.76
CA ILE A 112 5.23 -3.45 3.26
C ILE A 112 4.13 -4.52 3.35
N GLY A 113 4.40 -5.71 2.82
CA GLY A 113 3.56 -6.88 3.05
C GLY A 113 3.59 -7.28 4.53
N PRO A 114 2.48 -7.21 5.29
CA PRO A 114 2.47 -7.46 6.73
C PRO A 114 2.98 -8.85 7.11
N SER A 115 2.76 -9.87 6.26
CA SER A 115 3.27 -11.22 6.45
C SER A 115 4.80 -11.33 6.46
N ALA A 116 5.52 -10.29 6.01
CA ALA A 116 6.97 -10.22 6.09
C ALA A 116 7.50 -10.37 7.53
N ILE A 117 6.72 -9.99 8.56
CA ILE A 117 7.10 -10.17 9.97
C ILE A 117 7.34 -11.65 10.34
N ASP A 118 6.70 -12.59 9.65
CA ASP A 118 6.91 -14.03 9.91
C ASP A 118 8.00 -14.64 9.02
N LEU A 119 8.37 -13.95 7.93
CA LEU A 119 9.20 -14.51 6.86
C LEU A 119 10.61 -13.94 6.85
N ILE A 120 10.72 -12.64 7.12
CA ILE A 120 11.97 -11.89 7.25
C ILE A 120 11.92 -10.92 8.45
N PRO A 121 11.56 -11.39 9.67
CA PRO A 121 11.33 -10.51 10.84
C PRO A 121 12.46 -9.51 11.09
N ALA A 122 13.72 -9.96 11.09
CA ALA A 122 14.87 -9.09 11.33
C ALA A 122 15.04 -7.98 10.28
N VAL A 123 14.59 -8.21 9.04
CA VAL A 123 14.63 -7.23 7.96
C VAL A 123 13.52 -6.19 8.16
N VAL A 124 12.31 -6.63 8.49
CA VAL A 124 11.20 -5.71 8.82
C VAL A 124 11.56 -4.86 10.03
N ASP A 125 12.11 -5.45 11.09
CA ASP A 125 12.57 -4.72 12.26
C ASP A 125 13.70 -3.73 11.96
N TRP A 126 14.59 -4.04 11.02
CA TRP A 126 15.59 -3.07 10.54
C TRP A 126 14.93 -1.82 9.95
N TYR A 127 13.89 -1.98 9.13
CA TYR A 127 13.12 -0.85 8.59
C TYR A 127 12.46 -0.03 9.69
N TYR A 128 11.78 -0.68 10.63
CA TYR A 128 11.08 0.01 11.72
C TYR A 128 12.04 0.77 12.65
N ARG A 129 13.23 0.23 12.92
CA ARG A 129 14.25 0.91 13.73
C ARG A 129 14.91 2.09 13.02
N ARG A 130 14.88 2.12 11.68
CA ARG A 130 15.48 3.17 10.86
C ARG A 130 14.48 4.25 10.43
N ALA A 131 13.19 3.92 10.45
CA ALA A 131 12.12 4.85 10.15
C ALA A 131 12.25 6.12 11.00
N THR A 132 12.05 7.26 10.35
CA THR A 132 11.98 8.56 10.99
C THR A 132 10.53 8.93 11.28
N PRO A 133 10.26 10.00 12.06
CA PRO A 133 8.90 10.47 12.29
C PRO A 133 8.11 10.88 11.04
N THR A 134 8.76 10.98 9.87
CA THR A 134 8.13 11.28 8.58
C THR A 134 7.80 10.01 7.78
N ASP A 135 8.18 8.83 8.25
CA ASP A 135 7.94 7.56 7.56
C ASP A 135 6.73 6.83 8.16
N GLU A 136 5.86 6.31 7.30
CA GLU A 136 4.76 5.43 7.69
C GLU A 136 4.72 4.21 6.79
N PHE A 137 4.79 3.03 7.40
CA PHE A 137 4.52 1.76 6.77
C PHE A 137 3.02 1.49 6.68
N PHE A 138 2.58 1.02 5.52
CA PHE A 138 1.22 0.58 5.27
C PHE A 138 1.21 -0.79 4.61
N ALA A 139 0.09 -1.52 4.74
CA ALA A 139 -0.04 -2.84 4.16
C ALA A 139 -0.18 -2.76 2.64
N ASP A 140 0.88 -3.16 1.95
CA ASP A 140 0.93 -3.16 0.49
C ASP A 140 0.51 -4.51 -0.09
N VAL A 141 0.23 -4.49 -1.39
CA VAL A 141 -0.96 -5.09 -1.97
C VAL A 141 -1.23 -6.51 -1.48
N SER A 142 -2.44 -6.86 -1.02
CA SER A 142 -3.67 -6.07 -0.83
C SER A 142 -4.15 -6.10 0.62
N GLY A 143 -3.26 -6.34 1.58
CA GLY A 143 -3.57 -6.73 2.95
C GLY A 143 -2.44 -7.60 3.48
N VAL A 144 -2.72 -8.72 4.15
CA VAL A 144 -1.66 -9.65 4.62
C VAL A 144 -0.78 -10.22 3.48
N GLY A 145 -1.26 -10.18 2.24
CA GLY A 145 -0.49 -10.46 1.03
C GLY A 145 -1.28 -10.14 -0.24
N TYR A 146 -0.71 -10.48 -1.40
CA TYR A 146 -1.17 -10.01 -2.70
C TYR A 146 -2.33 -10.83 -3.26
N VAL A 147 -3.47 -10.14 -3.38
CA VAL A 147 -4.72 -10.63 -3.96
C VAL A 147 -5.35 -9.53 -4.80
N PHE A 148 -6.24 -9.89 -5.72
CA PHE A 148 -7.21 -8.96 -6.31
C PHE A 148 -8.51 -9.01 -5.52
N PRO A 149 -8.86 -7.97 -4.74
CA PRO A 149 -10.02 -8.00 -3.84
C PRO A 149 -11.33 -8.32 -4.56
N GLU A 150 -11.46 -7.87 -5.81
CA GLU A 150 -12.68 -8.07 -6.60
C GLU A 150 -12.96 -9.56 -6.87
N THR A 151 -11.92 -10.31 -7.22
CA THR A 151 -12.02 -11.72 -7.63
C THR A 151 -11.65 -12.71 -6.53
N PHE A 152 -11.20 -12.23 -5.36
CA PHE A 152 -10.80 -13.09 -4.25
C PHE A 152 -11.96 -13.97 -3.76
N GLY A 153 -11.73 -15.29 -3.75
CA GLY A 153 -12.69 -16.30 -3.33
C GLY A 153 -13.87 -16.51 -4.29
N ASN A 154 -13.86 -15.93 -5.50
CA ASN A 154 -15.01 -15.97 -6.42
C ASN A 154 -15.38 -17.37 -6.94
N ARG A 155 -14.55 -18.38 -6.70
CA ARG A 155 -14.86 -19.80 -7.03
C ARG A 155 -15.64 -20.52 -5.93
N TYR A 156 -15.87 -19.87 -4.79
CA TYR A 156 -16.65 -20.41 -3.69
C TYR A 156 -18.06 -19.84 -3.68
N ARG A 157 -19.04 -20.68 -3.32
CA ARG A 157 -20.44 -20.26 -3.18
C ARG A 157 -20.58 -19.15 -2.12
N ASP A 158 -19.83 -19.26 -1.03
CA ASP A 158 -19.74 -18.24 0.01
C ASP A 158 -18.42 -17.48 -0.13
N CYS A 159 -18.32 -16.68 -1.20
CA CYS A 159 -17.13 -15.87 -1.46
C CYS A 159 -16.93 -14.78 -0.41
N GLN A 160 -17.99 -14.34 0.26
CA GLN A 160 -17.91 -13.34 1.33
C GLN A 160 -17.21 -13.92 2.55
N ALA A 161 -17.53 -15.15 2.98
CA ALA A 161 -16.83 -15.80 4.09
C ALA A 161 -15.33 -15.98 3.81
N VAL A 162 -14.95 -16.24 2.55
CA VAL A 162 -13.54 -16.33 2.14
C VAL A 162 -12.85 -14.97 2.30
N LEU A 163 -13.45 -13.90 1.78
CA LEU A 163 -12.93 -12.53 1.94
C LEU A 163 -12.84 -12.13 3.41
N ASP A 164 -13.88 -12.39 4.20
CA ASP A 164 -13.93 -12.07 5.62
C ASP A 164 -12.75 -12.70 6.37
N GLY A 165 -12.44 -13.98 6.11
CA GLY A 165 -11.29 -14.64 6.71
C GLY A 165 -9.95 -14.03 6.28
N PHE A 166 -9.82 -13.56 5.04
CA PHE A 166 -8.64 -12.82 4.60
C PHE A 166 -8.50 -11.46 5.30
N LEU A 167 -9.61 -10.75 5.51
CA LEU A 167 -9.62 -9.45 6.20
C LEU A 167 -9.35 -9.61 7.70
N ASP A 168 -9.85 -10.68 8.33
CA ASP A 168 -9.56 -11.02 9.71
C ASP A 168 -8.06 -11.30 9.90
N LEU A 169 -7.47 -12.10 9.00
CA LEU A 169 -6.02 -12.34 8.97
C LEU A 169 -5.24 -11.05 8.73
N THR A 170 -5.70 -10.21 7.79
CA THR A 170 -5.09 -8.89 7.54
C THR A 170 -5.08 -8.05 8.81
N ARG A 171 -6.22 -7.91 9.49
CA ARG A 171 -6.34 -7.16 10.74
C ARG A 171 -5.38 -7.64 11.81
N GLU A 172 -5.24 -8.96 11.98
CA GLU A 172 -4.30 -9.53 12.94
C GLU A 172 -2.87 -9.08 12.66
N TYR A 173 -2.42 -9.18 11.41
CA TYR A 173 -1.07 -8.77 11.04
C TYR A 173 -0.88 -7.26 11.13
N LEU A 174 -1.86 -6.45 10.75
CA LEU A 174 -1.78 -5.00 10.91
C LEU A 174 -1.56 -4.59 12.37
N ARG A 175 -2.18 -5.29 13.32
CA ARG A 175 -1.94 -5.05 14.75
C ARG A 175 -0.53 -5.44 15.17
N ARG A 176 0.01 -6.55 14.64
CA ARG A 176 1.39 -6.99 14.92
C ARG A 176 2.43 -6.05 14.29
N THR A 177 2.12 -5.44 13.15
CA THR A 177 3.02 -4.52 12.46
C THR A 177 2.72 -3.04 12.74
N ASP A 178 1.73 -2.74 13.58
CA ASP A 178 1.27 -1.38 13.89
C ASP A 178 0.93 -0.54 12.65
N MET A 179 0.43 -1.18 11.59
CA MET A 179 0.04 -0.54 10.35
C MET A 179 -1.42 -0.11 10.40
N HIS A 180 -1.69 1.15 10.01
CA HIS A 180 -3.04 1.74 10.04
C HIS A 180 -3.57 2.13 8.67
N ALA A 181 -2.87 1.78 7.60
CA ALA A 181 -3.33 1.98 6.23
C ALA A 181 -3.11 0.71 5.41
N VAL A 182 -3.92 0.56 4.35
CA VAL A 182 -3.83 -0.55 3.41
C VAL A 182 -3.99 -0.06 1.98
N ARG A 183 -3.25 -0.66 1.04
CA ARG A 183 -3.46 -0.52 -0.40
C ARG A 183 -4.06 -1.81 -0.94
N PRO A 184 -5.37 -1.89 -1.17
CA PRO A 184 -5.94 -2.92 -2.00
C PRO A 184 -5.58 -2.67 -3.46
N HIS A 185 -5.19 -3.72 -4.21
CA HIS A 185 -5.01 -3.67 -5.66
C HIS A 185 -6.38 -3.55 -6.34
N GLY A 186 -6.92 -2.35 -6.26
CA GLY A 186 -8.25 -2.01 -6.67
C GLY A 186 -9.38 -2.69 -5.89
N GLY A 187 -10.48 -3.00 -6.59
CA GLY A 187 -11.74 -3.44 -5.98
C GLY A 187 -12.86 -2.42 -6.15
N SER A 188 -14.10 -2.90 -6.01
CA SER A 188 -15.34 -2.12 -5.99
C SER A 188 -15.55 -1.38 -4.66
N PRO A 189 -16.46 -0.39 -4.61
CA PRO A 189 -16.82 0.28 -3.36
C PRO A 189 -17.24 -0.68 -2.25
N ASP A 190 -17.91 -1.77 -2.56
CA ASP A 190 -18.33 -2.76 -1.55
C ASP A 190 -17.15 -3.54 -0.97
N ARG A 191 -16.10 -3.80 -1.76
CA ARG A 191 -14.84 -4.34 -1.23
C ARG A 191 -14.19 -3.36 -0.26
N MET A 192 -14.08 -2.08 -0.63
CA MET A 192 -13.48 -1.07 0.25
C MET A 192 -14.27 -0.88 1.55
N LYS A 193 -15.61 -0.94 1.49
CA LYS A 193 -16.46 -0.97 2.68
C LYS A 193 -16.18 -2.19 3.56
N ALA A 194 -15.96 -3.37 2.97
CA ALA A 194 -15.61 -4.57 3.73
C ALA A 194 -14.27 -4.41 4.47
N TYR A 195 -13.24 -3.84 3.84
CA TYR A 195 -11.98 -3.50 4.52
C TYR A 195 -12.22 -2.57 5.71
N ALA A 196 -12.90 -1.44 5.49
CA ALA A 196 -13.14 -0.45 6.54
C ALA A 196 -14.01 -1.00 7.68
N ALA A 197 -15.00 -1.84 7.38
CA ALA A 197 -15.89 -2.44 8.38
C ALA A 197 -15.20 -3.53 9.21
N ARG A 198 -14.36 -4.37 8.58
CA ARG A 198 -13.72 -5.50 9.25
C ARG A 198 -12.45 -5.11 9.99
N ILE A 199 -11.80 -4.01 9.56
CA ILE A 199 -10.55 -3.48 10.12
C ILE A 199 -10.77 -2.05 10.64
N PRO A 200 -11.48 -1.88 11.78
CA PRO A 200 -11.82 -0.55 12.31
C PRO A 200 -10.61 0.25 12.81
N GLU A 201 -9.43 -0.37 12.94
CA GLU A 201 -8.17 0.30 13.28
C GLU A 201 -7.50 1.02 12.10
N LEU A 202 -8.07 0.94 10.90
CA LEU A 202 -7.57 1.69 9.74
C LEU A 202 -7.79 3.20 9.94
N ASN A 203 -6.74 3.96 9.70
CA ASN A 203 -6.81 5.40 9.49
C ASN A 203 -7.31 5.73 8.09
N CYS A 204 -6.91 4.97 7.06
CA CYS A 204 -7.36 5.14 5.67
C CYS A 204 -7.10 3.91 4.78
N ILE A 205 -7.68 3.96 3.59
CA ILE A 205 -7.37 3.07 2.46
C ILE A 205 -6.71 3.91 1.36
N VAL A 206 -5.48 3.59 0.99
CA VAL A 206 -4.73 4.25 -0.11
C VAL A 206 -4.76 3.34 -1.34
N ALA A 207 -5.93 3.28 -1.98
CA ALA A 207 -6.26 2.27 -2.99
C ALA A 207 -5.53 2.45 -4.33
N ASP A 208 -5.50 1.33 -5.06
CA ASP A 208 -5.02 1.18 -6.44
C ASP A 208 -3.51 1.08 -6.61
N TYR A 209 -3.15 0.36 -7.66
CA TYR A 209 -1.79 0.28 -8.18
C TYR A 209 -1.69 1.21 -9.39
N GLY A 210 -1.53 2.50 -9.12
CA GLY A 210 -1.58 3.58 -10.12
C GLY A 210 -3.00 4.06 -10.47
N ARG A 211 -3.07 5.25 -11.08
CA ARG A 211 -4.34 5.92 -11.42
C ARG A 211 -5.12 5.12 -12.46
N ARG A 212 -6.36 4.77 -12.13
CA ARG A 212 -7.28 4.13 -13.07
C ARG A 212 -7.80 5.12 -14.12
N GLY A 213 -8.06 4.61 -15.33
CA GLY A 213 -8.64 5.39 -16.42
C GLY A 213 -9.95 6.05 -16.01
N GLY A 214 -10.08 7.35 -16.29
CA GLY A 214 -11.28 8.14 -15.97
C GLY A 214 -11.40 8.59 -14.50
N MET A 215 -10.44 8.26 -13.63
CA MET A 215 -10.45 8.71 -12.24
C MET A 215 -10.37 10.24 -12.14
N THR A 216 -11.36 10.85 -11.51
CA THR A 216 -11.39 12.29 -11.17
C THR A 216 -11.09 12.48 -9.69
N TYR A 217 -10.80 13.71 -9.27
CA TYR A 217 -10.64 14.01 -7.85
C TYR A 217 -11.89 13.65 -7.03
N ASP A 218 -13.08 14.01 -7.50
CA ASP A 218 -14.33 13.72 -6.78
C ASP A 218 -14.58 12.21 -6.62
N GLY A 219 -14.10 11.40 -7.57
CA GLY A 219 -14.14 9.94 -7.47
C GLY A 219 -13.00 9.35 -6.63
N SER A 220 -11.92 10.10 -6.40
CA SER A 220 -10.72 9.57 -5.74
C SER A 220 -10.80 9.62 -4.23
N LEU A 221 -11.55 10.56 -3.65
CA LEU A 221 -11.77 10.68 -2.22
C LEU A 221 -13.24 10.41 -1.87
N TRP A 222 -13.48 9.34 -1.12
CA TRP A 222 -14.81 9.03 -0.59
C TRP A 222 -14.72 8.26 0.73
N TRP A 223 -15.85 8.10 1.42
CA TRP A 223 -15.89 7.65 2.81
C TRP A 223 -16.77 6.40 2.94
N PRO A 224 -16.18 5.18 3.02
CA PRO A 224 -16.93 3.97 3.35
C PRO A 224 -17.49 3.96 4.76
N THR A 225 -16.88 4.73 5.68
CA THR A 225 -17.34 4.96 7.06
C THR A 225 -17.06 6.41 7.44
N ASP A 226 -17.56 6.88 8.59
CA ASP A 226 -17.28 8.24 9.07
C ASP A 226 -15.80 8.47 9.41
N LEU A 227 -15.05 7.40 9.69
CA LEU A 227 -13.67 7.48 10.16
C LEU A 227 -12.63 7.16 9.08
N VAL A 228 -12.93 6.23 8.18
CA VAL A 228 -11.95 5.70 7.23
C VAL A 228 -12.23 6.25 5.83
N PRO A 229 -11.43 7.20 5.31
CA PRO A 229 -11.49 7.60 3.92
C PRO A 229 -10.79 6.58 3.01
N VAL A 230 -11.26 6.53 1.77
CA VAL A 230 -10.58 5.90 0.63
C VAL A 230 -9.96 7.01 -0.22
N PHE A 231 -8.67 6.88 -0.51
CA PHE A 231 -7.93 7.72 -1.45
C PHE A 231 -7.43 6.85 -2.62
N HIS A 232 -8.10 6.91 -3.77
CA HIS A 232 -7.62 6.29 -4.99
C HIS A 232 -6.38 7.01 -5.52
N ALA A 233 -5.43 6.24 -6.07
CA ALA A 233 -4.22 6.78 -6.68
C ALA A 233 -4.53 7.79 -7.80
N MET A 234 -3.84 8.93 -7.78
CA MET A 234 -4.00 10.02 -8.75
C MET A 234 -2.82 10.19 -9.71
N THR A 235 -1.82 9.33 -9.60
CA THR A 235 -0.64 9.30 -10.49
C THR A 235 -0.45 7.92 -11.11
N THR A 236 0.17 7.89 -12.30
CA THR A 236 0.52 6.66 -13.02
C THR A 236 2.03 6.40 -12.94
N TRP A 237 2.50 5.33 -13.59
CA TRP A 237 3.93 5.00 -13.68
C TRP A 237 4.57 5.48 -14.99
N GLY A 238 5.90 5.55 -15.01
CA GLY A 238 6.68 5.71 -16.25
C GLY A 238 6.66 7.13 -16.87
N ARG A 239 6.13 8.14 -16.18
CA ARG A 239 6.10 9.53 -16.69
C ARG A 239 7.20 10.45 -16.13
N GLY A 240 8.04 9.97 -15.22
CA GLY A 240 9.10 10.76 -14.59
C GLY A 240 8.59 11.90 -13.71
N VAL A 241 9.49 12.78 -13.29
CA VAL A 241 9.22 13.91 -12.38
C VAL A 241 8.18 14.86 -12.98
N GLU A 242 8.42 15.33 -14.20
CA GLU A 242 7.58 16.33 -14.86
C GLU A 242 6.16 15.80 -15.04
N GLY A 243 6.03 14.54 -15.48
CA GLY A 243 4.74 13.91 -15.66
C GLY A 243 3.98 13.67 -14.37
N MET A 244 4.67 13.37 -13.26
CA MET A 244 4.03 13.25 -11.94
C MET A 244 3.52 14.61 -11.45
N VAL A 245 4.30 15.68 -11.62
CA VAL A 245 3.90 17.06 -11.28
C VAL A 245 2.65 17.46 -12.07
N GLU A 246 2.63 17.19 -13.38
CA GLU A 246 1.46 17.44 -14.24
C GLU A 246 0.23 16.68 -13.76
N GLU A 247 0.36 15.40 -13.39
CA GLU A 247 -0.74 14.59 -12.91
C GLU A 247 -1.31 15.10 -11.59
N ILE A 248 -0.44 15.48 -10.64
CA ILE A 248 -0.84 16.03 -9.34
C ILE A 248 -1.56 17.37 -9.53
N ARG A 249 -1.00 18.29 -10.32
CA ARG A 249 -1.63 19.59 -10.62
C ARG A 249 -2.96 19.42 -11.35
N GLY A 250 -2.97 18.58 -12.39
CA GLY A 250 -4.16 18.31 -13.19
C GLY A 250 -5.26 17.56 -12.43
N ALA A 251 -4.88 16.73 -11.45
CA ALA A 251 -5.82 16.07 -10.55
C ALA A 251 -6.58 17.06 -9.68
N VAL A 252 -5.89 18.05 -9.11
CA VAL A 252 -6.45 18.94 -8.09
C VAL A 252 -7.04 20.24 -8.68
N GLY A 253 -6.40 20.80 -9.70
CA GLY A 253 -6.72 22.15 -10.20
C GLY A 253 -6.65 23.20 -9.08
N ASP A 254 -7.65 24.08 -9.06
CA ASP A 254 -7.75 25.18 -8.07
C ASP A 254 -8.37 24.74 -6.73
N ARG A 255 -8.67 23.45 -6.55
CA ARG A 255 -9.38 22.97 -5.35
C ARG A 255 -8.51 23.08 -4.10
N ARG A 256 -9.03 23.73 -3.06
CA ARG A 256 -8.40 23.85 -1.73
C ARG A 256 -9.45 23.80 -0.60
N PRO A 257 -9.19 23.14 0.54
CA PRO A 257 -8.08 22.19 0.72
C PRO A 257 -8.28 20.97 -0.20
N ALA A 258 -7.19 20.24 -0.48
CA ALA A 258 -7.26 19.01 -1.26
C ALA A 258 -6.38 17.90 -0.69
N PHE A 259 -6.73 16.63 -0.97
CA PHE A 259 -6.06 15.45 -0.41
C PHE A 259 -5.79 14.44 -1.52
N VAL A 260 -4.54 14.07 -1.73
CA VAL A 260 -4.11 13.28 -2.89
C VAL A 260 -3.27 12.08 -2.47
N ASN A 261 -3.66 10.88 -2.91
CA ASN A 261 -2.79 9.70 -2.88
C ASN A 261 -1.93 9.69 -4.15
N VAL A 262 -0.63 9.89 -3.98
CA VAL A 262 0.38 9.85 -5.04
C VAL A 262 1.02 8.48 -5.04
N PHE A 263 0.62 7.63 -5.98
CA PHE A 263 1.24 6.33 -6.20
C PHE A 263 2.65 6.53 -6.79
N VAL A 264 3.64 5.91 -6.15
CA VAL A 264 5.04 5.96 -6.58
C VAL A 264 5.46 4.56 -7.03
N TRP A 265 5.78 4.43 -8.32
CA TRP A 265 6.34 3.21 -8.88
C TRP A 265 7.84 3.12 -8.55
N ASN A 266 8.19 2.26 -7.60
CA ASN A 266 9.55 2.14 -7.06
C ASN A 266 10.62 1.98 -8.18
N TRP A 267 10.35 1.19 -9.22
CA TRP A 267 11.30 0.91 -10.29
C TRP A 267 11.68 2.14 -11.14
N GLY A 268 10.88 3.21 -11.08
CA GLY A 268 11.08 4.41 -11.88
C GLY A 268 11.48 5.67 -11.10
N PHE A 269 11.53 5.61 -9.77
CA PHE A 269 11.77 6.79 -8.93
C PHE A 269 12.83 6.53 -7.87
N ARG A 270 13.76 7.50 -7.72
CA ARG A 270 14.60 7.66 -6.54
C ARG A 270 13.96 8.67 -5.58
N LEU A 271 14.41 8.69 -4.32
CA LEU A 271 13.95 9.72 -3.37
C LEU A 271 14.33 11.15 -3.82
N ALA A 272 15.48 11.32 -4.48
CA ALA A 272 15.87 12.58 -5.12
C ALA A 272 14.85 13.05 -6.18
N ASP A 273 14.24 12.13 -6.92
CA ASP A 273 13.22 12.47 -7.92
C ASP A 273 11.92 12.95 -7.25
N LEU A 274 11.51 12.30 -6.15
CA LEU A 274 10.33 12.73 -5.37
C LEU A 274 10.56 14.06 -4.66
N GLN A 275 11.79 14.32 -4.18
CA GLN A 275 12.16 15.62 -3.64
C GLN A 275 12.00 16.72 -4.71
N ARG A 276 12.47 16.46 -5.94
CA ARG A 276 12.28 17.39 -7.08
C ARG A 276 10.80 17.59 -7.41
N VAL A 277 9.97 16.54 -7.34
CA VAL A 277 8.51 16.70 -7.50
C VAL A 277 7.95 17.71 -6.49
N LEU A 278 8.35 17.63 -5.22
CA LEU A 278 7.90 18.59 -4.20
C LEU A 278 8.40 20.01 -4.46
N GLU A 279 9.67 20.16 -4.83
CA GLU A 279 10.27 21.45 -5.17
C GLU A 279 9.56 22.10 -6.37
N GLU A 280 9.22 21.31 -7.39
CA GLU A 280 8.50 21.80 -8.57
C GLU A 280 7.03 22.11 -8.28
N LEU A 281 6.37 21.37 -7.39
CA LEU A 281 5.00 21.64 -6.95
C LEU A 281 4.91 22.95 -6.17
N GLY A 282 5.90 23.24 -5.32
CA GLY A 282 6.02 24.45 -4.52
C GLY A 282 5.21 24.40 -3.22
N ASP A 283 5.29 25.49 -2.44
CA ASP A 283 4.82 25.57 -1.05
C ASP A 283 3.31 25.35 -0.86
N ASP A 284 2.51 25.41 -1.92
CA ASP A 284 1.07 25.12 -1.87
C ASP A 284 0.76 23.63 -1.69
N TYR A 285 1.75 22.77 -1.90
CA TYR A 285 1.65 21.33 -1.75
C TYR A 285 2.46 20.86 -0.53
N VAL A 286 1.80 20.14 0.37
CA VAL A 286 2.38 19.67 1.62
C VAL A 286 2.37 18.14 1.61
N ALA A 287 3.55 17.54 1.59
CA ALA A 287 3.70 16.10 1.79
C ALA A 287 3.38 15.73 3.24
N VAL A 288 2.61 14.64 3.41
CA VAL A 288 2.21 14.07 4.70
C VAL A 288 2.19 12.54 4.60
N THR A 289 2.22 11.85 5.73
CA THR A 289 2.05 10.39 5.75
C THR A 289 0.59 10.00 5.45
N PRO A 290 0.29 8.74 5.07
CA PRO A 290 -1.08 8.28 4.82
C PRO A 290 -2.06 8.57 5.98
N SER A 291 -1.65 8.29 7.22
CA SER A 291 -2.46 8.57 8.42
C SER A 291 -2.69 10.07 8.63
N GLN A 292 -1.64 10.89 8.43
CA GLN A 292 -1.76 12.34 8.52
C GLN A 292 -2.70 12.91 7.45
N LEU A 293 -2.65 12.39 6.21
CA LEU A 293 -3.58 12.76 5.14
C LEU A 293 -5.03 12.46 5.54
N ALA A 294 -5.28 11.29 6.15
CA ALA A 294 -6.60 10.90 6.62
C ALA A 294 -7.13 11.82 7.73
N GLU A 295 -6.26 12.21 8.67
CA GLU A 295 -6.62 13.14 9.75
C GLU A 295 -6.98 14.53 9.22
N LEU A 296 -6.21 15.06 8.27
CA LEU A 296 -6.49 16.34 7.63
C LEU A 296 -7.80 16.30 6.83
N ALA A 297 -8.04 15.21 6.09
CA ALA A 297 -9.29 15.00 5.37
C ALA A 297 -10.49 14.90 6.31
N ARG A 298 -10.35 14.27 7.48
CA ARG A 298 -11.39 14.27 8.52
C ARG A 298 -11.62 15.66 9.10
N ALA A 299 -10.56 16.41 9.35
CA ALA A 299 -10.64 17.76 9.90
C ALA A 299 -11.36 18.73 8.96
N SER A 300 -11.19 18.59 7.64
CA SER A 300 -11.86 19.45 6.65
C SER A 300 -13.36 19.20 6.49
N ARG A 301 -13.90 18.10 7.05
CA ARG A 301 -15.34 17.80 7.08
C ARG A 301 -16.07 18.37 8.31
N ARG A 302 -15.33 18.92 9.28
CA ARG A 302 -15.88 19.41 10.56
C ARG A 302 -16.35 20.85 10.48
#